data_AF-A0A5B9DC43-F1
#
_entry.id   AF-A0A5B9DC43-F1
#
_cell.length_a   1.000
_cell.length_b   1.000
_cell.length_c   1.000
_cell.angle_alpha   90.00
_cell.angle_beta   90.00
_cell.angle_gamma   90.00
#
_symmetry.space_group_name_H-M   'P 1'
#
loop_
_entity.id
_entity.type
_entity.pdbx_description
1 polymer ?
#
loop_
_entity_poly.entity_id
_entity_poly.type
_entity_poly.pdbx_seq_one_letter_code
_entity_poly.pdbx_strand_id
1 'polypeptide(L)' 'MSSKEYRELAEQIRIKRQLPYTISIEKIDGDTITTHNIWGNTVIYKELKDGDFEILQYSD' A
#
# COMPACT_ATOMS: atom_id res chain seq x y z
N MET A 1 -2.25 -6.93 -12.88
CA MET A 1 -0.93 -7.02 -12.21
C MET A 1 -0.65 -8.46 -11.84
N SER A 2 0.60 -8.85 -11.99
CA SER A 2 1.17 -10.11 -11.51
C SER A 2 1.44 -10.03 -10.00
N SER A 3 1.55 -11.19 -9.35
CA SER A 3 1.90 -11.27 -7.92
C SER A 3 3.25 -10.64 -7.60
N LYS A 4 4.16 -10.56 -8.58
CA LYS A 4 5.46 -9.89 -8.45
C LYS A 4 5.29 -8.38 -8.35
N GLU A 5 4.48 -7.78 -9.23
CA GLU A 5 4.22 -6.33 -9.23
C GLU A 5 3.57 -5.87 -7.93
N TYR A 6 2.63 -6.65 -7.37
CA TYR A 6 2.04 -6.32 -6.06
C TYR A 6 3.06 -6.36 -4.92
N ARG A 7 3.98 -7.32 -4.94
CA ARG A 7 5.04 -7.40 -3.93
C ARG A 7 6.02 -6.23 -4.04
N GLU A 8 6.38 -5.84 -5.25
CA GLU A 8 7.25 -4.70 -5.50
C GLU A 8 6.59 -3.38 -5.07
N LEU A 9 5.31 -3.19 -5.37
CA LEU A 9 4.54 -2.02 -4.95
C LEU A 9 4.36 -1.96 -3.42
N ALA A 10 4.03 -3.09 -2.78
CA ALA A 10 3.96 -3.17 -1.32
C ALA A 10 5.27 -2.76 -0.65
N GLU A 11 6.40 -3.21 -1.19
CA GLU A 11 7.73 -2.88 -0.67
C GLU A 11 8.07 -1.40 -0.90
N GLN A 12 7.70 -0.83 -2.03
CA GLN A 12 7.85 0.60 -2.29
C GLN A 12 7.08 1.45 -1.29
N ILE A 13 5.80 1.12 -1.04
CA ILE A 13 4.98 1.81 -0.04
C ILE A 13 5.60 1.67 1.34
N ARG A 14 6.05 0.46 1.71
CA ARG A 14 6.73 0.19 3.00
C ARG A 14 7.94 1.09 3.21
N ILE A 15 8.80 1.21 2.20
CA ILE A 15 10.01 2.03 2.25
C ILE A 15 9.66 3.52 2.32
N LYS A 16 8.79 4.02 1.42
CA LYS A 16 8.43 5.44 1.36
C LYS A 16 7.72 5.92 2.63
N ARG A 17 6.81 5.10 3.16
CA ARG A 17 6.06 5.39 4.39
C ARG A 17 6.81 5.01 5.67
N GLN A 18 8.04 4.47 5.55
CA GLN A 18 8.88 4.01 6.67
C GLN A 18 8.12 3.07 7.63
N LEU A 19 7.34 2.14 7.07
CA LEU A 19 6.54 1.24 7.89
C LEU A 19 7.45 0.21 8.59
N PRO A 20 7.28 -0.01 9.90
CA PRO A 20 8.07 -0.98 10.65
C PRO A 20 7.62 -2.43 10.42
N TYR A 21 6.65 -2.65 9.52
CA TYR A 21 6.02 -3.94 9.26
C TYR A 21 5.81 -4.16 7.76
N THR A 22 5.61 -5.42 7.39
CA THR A 22 5.24 -5.81 6.04
C THR A 22 3.76 -5.53 5.79
N ILE A 23 3.44 -5.12 4.57
CA ILE A 23 2.09 -4.97 4.06
C ILE A 23 1.92 -5.79 2.78
N SER A 24 0.68 -6.10 2.45
CA SER A 24 0.30 -6.74 1.20
C SER A 24 -0.75 -5.89 0.50
N ILE A 25 -0.68 -5.82 -0.83
CA ILE A 25 -1.70 -5.17 -1.66
C ILE A 25 -2.91 -6.10 -1.74
N GLU A 26 -4.08 -5.62 -1.33
CA GLU A 26 -5.35 -6.34 -1.48
C GLU A 26 -6.02 -5.97 -2.80
N LYS A 27 -6.12 -4.68 -3.10
CA LYS A 27 -6.81 -4.15 -4.27
C LYS A 27 -6.15 -2.87 -4.75
N ILE A 28 -6.18 -2.64 -6.06
CA ILE A 28 -5.85 -1.36 -6.69
C ILE A 28 -7.06 -0.89 -7.50
N ASP A 29 -7.44 0.37 -7.33
CA ASP A 29 -8.57 1.01 -8.00
C ASP A 29 -8.15 2.41 -8.48
N GLY A 30 -7.68 2.47 -9.74
CA GLY A 30 -7.02 3.68 -10.27
C GLY A 30 -5.78 4.03 -9.46
N ASP A 31 -5.75 5.25 -8.93
CA ASP A 31 -4.66 5.76 -8.07
C ASP A 31 -4.79 5.30 -6.61
N THR A 32 -5.81 4.51 -6.27
CA THR A 32 -6.08 4.07 -4.90
C THR A 32 -5.58 2.66 -4.66
N ILE A 33 -4.86 2.44 -3.57
CA ILE A 33 -4.20 1.18 -3.23
C ILE A 33 -4.66 0.76 -1.83
N THR A 34 -5.44 -0.31 -1.76
CA THR A 34 -5.84 -0.92 -0.49
C THR A 34 -4.80 -1.95 -0.07
N THR A 35 -4.29 -1.80 1.15
CA THR A 35 -3.29 -2.69 1.73
C THR A 35 -3.75 -3.23 3.05
N HIS A 36 -3.28 -4.41 3.43
CA HIS A 36 -3.41 -4.91 4.80
C HIS A 36 -2.03 -5.20 5.38
N ASN A 37 -1.89 -5.00 6.69
CA ASN A 37 -0.70 -5.39 7.42
C ASN A 37 -0.84 -6.81 8.00
N ILE A 38 0.22 -7.29 8.67
CA ILE A 38 0.27 -8.62 9.29
C ILE A 38 -0.73 -8.83 10.44
N TRP A 39 -1.32 -7.75 10.96
CA TRP A 39 -2.31 -7.80 12.05
C TRP A 39 -3.76 -7.73 11.53
N GLY A 40 -3.94 -7.59 10.21
CA GLY A 40 -5.27 -7.48 9.58
C GLY A 40 -5.77 -6.05 9.42
N ASN A 41 -5.02 -5.03 9.85
CA ASN A 41 -5.44 -3.64 9.69
C ASN A 41 -5.32 -3.26 8.22
N THR A 42 -6.33 -2.53 7.73
CA THR A 42 -6.41 -2.07 6.35
C THR A 42 -6.01 -0.60 6.27
N VAL A 43 -5.10 -0.29 5.35
CA VAL A 43 -4.69 1.08 5.03
C VAL A 43 -4.88 1.33 3.55
N ILE A 44 -5.59 2.39 3.23
CA ILE A 44 -5.84 2.83 1.86
C ILE A 44 -4.91 3.98 1.55
N TYR A 45 -4.07 3.80 0.54
CA TYR A 45 -3.16 4.80 0.02
C TYR A 45 -3.68 5.39 -1.29
N LYS A 46 -3.32 6.64 -1.56
CA LYS A 46 -3.41 7.25 -2.88
C LYS A 46 -2.02 7.46 -3.45
N GLU A 47 -1.76 6.90 -4.63
CA GLU A 47 -0.58 7.18 -5.41
C GLU A 47 -0.65 8.60 -5.99
N LEU A 48 0.39 9.38 -5.75
CA LEU A 48 0.54 10.74 -6.25
C LEU A 48 1.38 10.75 -7.54
N LYS A 49 1.29 11.84 -8.32
CA LYS A 49 1.97 11.95 -9.62
C LYS A 49 3.51 11.94 -9.54
N ASP A 50 4.07 12.18 -8.37
CA ASP A 50 5.49 12.09 -8.06
C ASP A 50 5.91 10.68 -7.57
N GLY A 51 4.97 9.74 -7.56
CA GLY A 51 5.13 8.37 -7.07
C GLY A 51 5.17 8.27 -5.55
N ASP A 52 4.79 9.33 -4.81
CA ASP A 52 4.59 9.24 -3.36
C ASP A 52 3.21 8.68 -3.01
N PHE A 53 3.02 8.32 -1.73
CA PHE A 53 1.79 7.70 -1.25
C PHE A 53 1.21 8.49 -0.07
N GLU A 54 -0.02 8.95 -0.22
CA GLU A 54 -0.80 9.61 0.83
C GLU A 54 -1.76 8.61 1.48
N ILE A 55 -1.95 8.66 2.81
CA ILE A 55 -2.95 7.84 3.49
C ILE A 55 -4.32 8.51 3.32
N LEU A 56 -5.25 7.80 2.68
CA LEU A 56 -6.65 8.23 2.59
C LEU A 56 -7.47 7.74 3.78
N GLN A 57 -7.25 6.49 4.19
CA GLN A 57 -8.03 5.85 5.24
C GLN A 57 -7.20 4.80 5.98
N TYR A 58 -7.46 4.69 7.27
CA TYR A 58 -6.95 3.63 8.15
C TYR A 58 -8.14 2.99 8.86
N SER A 59 -8.17 1.66 8.89
CA SER A 59 -9.13 0.86 9.65
C SER A 59 -8.40 -0.28 10.36
N ASP A 60 -8.62 -0.41 11.66
CA ASP A 60 -8.20 -1.57 12.48
C ASP A 60 -9.31 -2.62 12.64
#